data_AF-A0A9W7C6F9-F1
#
_entry.id   AF-A0A9W7C6F9-F1
#
_cell.length_a   1.000
_cell.length_b   1.000
_cell.length_c   1.000
_cell.angle_alpha   90.00
_cell.angle_beta   90.00
_cell.angle_gamma   90.00
#
_symmetry.space_group_name_H-M   'P 1'
#
loop_
_entity.id
_entity.type
_entity.pdbx_description
1 polymer ?
#
loop_
_entity_poly.entity_id
_entity_poly.type
_entity_poly.pdbx_seq_one_letter_code
_entity_poly.pdbx_strand_id
1 'polypeptide(L)'
;MTLNCCVHLPGARNVYNIALVSRGIALVLSAVTVGLFLWSRSEEAPSPVVRIVLHLLSIPFAIIVGQPIAMIMSFFIYAVKKDSFSEFKSERIDQLYNSQALHEHDVLTVQELYGSRFWGSRYYQTYMKGRCSEAGLEHSAFGEGPRWWMLFDSGLAIFSRRPIIKSKALVFRKQSIWDFLFVSRASLYAQVDLGEGRSLHVFTLHTAPSLDDMKKRTALASLLEEKTPTVRQQGNELRDFMERILSDGYDERKDKVVVMGDFNVEAGTMDYHHFAK
;
A
#
# COMPACT_ATOMS: atom_id res chain seq x y z
N MET A 1 -1.19 -25.70 -4.16
CA MET A 1 -2.33 -25.15 -3.39
C MET A 1 -2.34 -23.63 -3.40
N THR A 2 -1.27 -22.95 -2.97
CA THR A 2 -1.26 -21.47 -2.87
C THR A 2 -0.10 -20.83 -3.65
N LEU A 3 -0.37 -19.73 -4.35
CA LEU A 3 0.62 -18.94 -5.08
C LEU A 3 0.65 -17.51 -4.52
N ASN A 4 1.84 -16.93 -4.33
CA ASN A 4 2.00 -15.53 -3.94
C ASN A 4 2.67 -14.73 -5.05
N CYS A 5 2.14 -13.57 -5.40
CA CYS A 5 2.74 -12.68 -6.39
C CYS A 5 2.67 -11.20 -6.01
N CYS A 6 3.64 -10.42 -6.50
CA CYS A 6 3.68 -8.97 -6.34
C CYS A 6 3.58 -8.31 -7.73
N VAL A 7 2.56 -7.49 -7.94
CA VAL A 7 2.33 -6.77 -9.21
C VAL A 7 2.80 -5.32 -9.03
N HIS A 8 4.12 -5.17 -8.86
CA HIS A 8 4.77 -3.93 -8.45
C HIS A 8 4.28 -2.67 -9.21
N LEU A 9 4.23 -1.50 -8.55
CA LEU A 9 4.05 -0.17 -9.18
C LEU A 9 5.38 0.41 -9.68
N PRO A 10 5.65 0.47 -11.00
CA PRO A 10 6.79 1.23 -11.51
C PRO A 10 6.55 2.74 -11.40
N GLY A 11 5.30 3.21 -11.48
CA GLY A 11 4.97 4.64 -11.59
C GLY A 11 5.09 5.45 -10.31
N ALA A 12 4.88 4.84 -9.13
CA ALA A 12 5.18 5.52 -7.85
C ALA A 12 6.70 5.69 -7.64
N ARG A 13 7.51 4.85 -8.31
CA ARG A 13 8.99 4.90 -8.28
C ARG A 13 9.59 5.54 -9.53
N ASN A 14 8.75 6.08 -10.42
CA ASN A 14 9.25 6.82 -11.57
C ASN A 14 9.87 8.12 -11.05
N VAL A 15 11.18 8.28 -11.26
CA VAL A 15 11.97 9.46 -10.87
C VAL A 15 11.29 10.75 -11.32
N TYR A 16 10.59 10.73 -12.47
CA TYR A 16 9.83 11.87 -12.97
C TYR A 16 8.64 12.25 -12.09
N ASN A 17 7.91 11.28 -11.52
CA ASN A 17 6.77 11.55 -10.64
C ASN A 17 7.24 12.06 -9.28
N ILE A 18 8.28 11.47 -8.70
CA ILE A 18 8.85 11.94 -7.43
C ILE A 18 9.45 13.34 -7.61
N ALA A 19 10.21 13.56 -8.69
CA ALA A 19 10.79 14.88 -8.99
C ALA A 19 9.71 15.93 -9.25
N LEU A 20 8.62 15.57 -9.90
CA LEU A 20 7.56 16.53 -10.18
C LEU A 20 6.67 16.80 -8.98
N VAL A 21 6.24 15.77 -8.24
CA VAL A 21 5.48 15.96 -7.00
C VAL A 21 6.31 16.76 -6.01
N SER A 22 7.60 16.46 -5.86
CA SER A 22 8.51 17.26 -5.01
C SER A 22 8.67 18.69 -5.52
N ARG A 23 8.79 18.93 -6.83
CA ARG A 23 8.84 20.29 -7.41
C ARG A 23 7.51 21.04 -7.26
N GLY A 24 6.38 20.35 -7.39
CA GLY A 24 5.05 20.92 -7.21
C GLY A 24 4.81 21.31 -5.75
N ILE A 25 5.16 20.43 -4.81
CA ILE A 25 5.16 20.73 -3.37
C ILE A 25 6.12 21.89 -3.08
N ALA A 26 7.35 21.86 -3.62
CA ALA A 26 8.32 22.94 -3.43
C ALA A 26 7.81 24.28 -3.97
N LEU A 27 7.12 24.27 -5.12
CA LEU A 27 6.50 25.46 -5.70
C LEU A 27 5.38 26.01 -4.82
N VAL A 28 4.49 25.13 -4.33
CA VAL A 28 3.40 25.52 -3.40
C VAL A 28 3.97 26.04 -2.09
N LEU A 29 4.94 25.33 -1.48
CA LEU A 29 5.61 25.78 -0.27
C LEU A 29 6.34 27.11 -0.47
N SER A 30 6.98 27.31 -1.62
CA SER A 30 7.64 28.57 -1.97
C SER A 30 6.61 29.70 -2.12
N ALA A 31 5.49 29.46 -2.81
CA ALA A 31 4.43 30.43 -2.98
C ALA A 31 3.78 30.82 -1.63
N VAL A 32 3.53 29.84 -0.76
CA VAL A 32 3.01 30.06 0.60
C VAL A 32 4.01 30.82 1.46
N THR A 33 5.29 30.44 1.43
CA THR A 33 6.35 31.11 2.19
C THR A 33 6.54 32.55 1.74
N VAL A 34 6.58 32.80 0.43
CA VAL A 34 6.65 34.15 -0.14
C VAL A 34 5.41 34.95 0.22
N GLY A 35 4.21 34.37 0.10
CA GLY A 35 2.96 35.03 0.48
C GLY A 35 2.94 35.45 1.96
N LEU A 36 3.37 34.56 2.87
CA LEU A 36 3.47 34.86 4.29
C LEU A 36 4.56 35.89 4.60
N PHE A 37 5.71 35.82 3.92
CA PHE A 37 6.78 36.81 4.07
C PHE A 37 6.31 38.20 3.63
N LEU A 38 5.70 38.31 2.44
CA LEU A 38 5.16 39.56 1.92
C LEU A 38 4.05 40.10 2.81
N TRP A 39 3.16 39.24 3.33
CA TRP A 39 2.13 39.66 4.27
C TRP A 39 2.71 40.11 5.62
N SER A 40 3.78 39.46 6.12
CA SER A 40 4.44 39.88 7.36
C SER A 40 5.12 41.25 7.28
N ARG A 41 5.37 41.73 6.07
CA ARG A 41 5.97 43.04 5.77
C ARG A 41 4.92 44.11 5.50
N SER A 42 3.63 43.78 5.44
CA SER A 42 2.58 44.80 5.32
C SER A 42 2.45 45.58 6.63
N GLU A 43 2.09 46.85 6.53
CA GLU A 43 1.91 47.72 7.71
C GLU A 43 0.76 47.24 8.62
N GLU A 44 -0.14 46.42 8.10
CA GLU A 44 -1.26 45.79 8.80
C GLU A 44 -0.92 44.42 9.41
N ALA A 45 0.36 44.01 9.39
CA ALA A 45 0.73 42.65 9.75
C ALA A 45 0.48 42.34 11.23
N PRO A 46 -0.16 41.19 11.55
CA PRO A 46 -0.57 40.87 12.90
C PRO A 46 0.61 40.63 13.84
N SER A 47 0.32 40.58 15.14
CA SER A 47 1.34 40.47 16.21
C SER A 47 2.31 39.29 15.99
N PRO A 48 3.53 39.33 16.54
CA PRO A 48 4.54 38.28 16.35
C PRO A 48 4.03 36.87 16.64
N VAL A 49 3.15 36.72 17.63
CA VAL A 49 2.52 35.43 18.00
C VAL A 49 1.63 34.90 16.87
N VAL A 50 0.82 35.77 16.26
CA VAL A 50 -0.06 35.38 15.15
C VAL A 50 0.76 34.94 13.94
N ARG A 51 1.92 35.57 13.68
CA ARG A 51 2.83 35.17 12.60
C ARG A 51 3.39 33.76 12.80
N ILE A 52 3.79 33.43 14.03
CA ILE A 52 4.26 32.07 14.37
C ILE A 52 3.15 31.05 14.16
N VAL A 53 1.93 31.34 14.62
CA VAL A 53 0.76 30.47 14.44
C VAL A 53 0.45 30.25 12.95
N LEU A 54 0.46 31.32 12.15
CA LEU A 54 0.23 31.23 10.70
C LEU A 54 1.30 30.40 10.00
N HIS A 55 2.58 30.55 10.36
CA HIS A 55 3.63 29.70 9.81
C HIS A 55 3.45 28.23 10.20
N LEU A 56 3.11 27.92 11.45
CA LEU A 56 2.84 26.56 11.89
C LEU A 56 1.64 25.93 11.16
N LEU A 57 0.59 26.71 10.85
CA LEU A 57 -0.59 26.26 10.11
C LEU A 57 -0.35 26.16 8.60
N SER A 58 0.62 26.90 8.07
CA SER A 58 0.93 26.93 6.64
C SER A 58 1.50 25.63 6.11
N ILE A 59 2.24 24.87 6.93
CA ILE A 59 2.81 23.57 6.55
C ILE A 59 1.70 22.52 6.35
N PRO A 60 0.80 22.27 7.33
CA PRO A 60 -0.37 21.43 7.12
C PRO A 60 -1.23 21.90 5.94
N PHE A 61 -1.45 23.20 5.80
CA PHE A 61 -2.24 23.75 4.69
C PHE A 61 -1.60 23.45 3.32
N ALA A 62 -0.29 23.64 3.19
CA ALA A 62 0.44 23.32 1.97
C ALA A 62 0.41 21.82 1.64
N ILE A 63 0.40 20.95 2.65
CA ILE A 63 0.21 19.50 2.43
C ILE A 63 -1.23 19.23 1.96
N ILE A 64 -2.23 19.74 2.68
CA ILE A 64 -3.65 19.52 2.39
C ILE A 64 -4.06 20.05 1.01
N VAL A 65 -3.51 21.19 0.58
CA VAL A 65 -3.83 21.82 -0.71
C VAL A 65 -2.87 21.37 -1.81
N GLY A 66 -1.59 21.26 -1.50
CA GLY A 66 -0.56 20.87 -2.45
C GLY A 66 -0.70 19.42 -2.90
N GLN A 67 -1.17 18.51 -2.04
CA GLN A 67 -1.38 17.12 -2.39
C GLN A 67 -2.47 16.94 -3.47
N PRO A 68 -3.70 17.47 -3.34
CA PRO A 68 -4.69 17.48 -4.42
C PRO A 68 -4.17 18.09 -5.72
N ILE A 69 -3.42 19.21 -5.65
CA ILE A 69 -2.84 19.84 -6.84
C ILE A 69 -1.81 18.92 -7.51
N ALA A 70 -0.88 18.37 -6.73
CA ALA A 70 0.11 17.41 -7.23
C ALA A 70 -0.55 16.19 -7.85
N MET A 71 -1.68 15.75 -7.30
CA MET A 71 -2.46 14.62 -7.82
C MET A 71 -3.15 14.96 -9.13
N ILE A 72 -3.77 16.14 -9.25
CA ILE A 72 -4.37 16.64 -10.49
C ILE A 72 -3.31 16.79 -11.57
N MET A 73 -2.16 17.39 -11.24
CA MET A 73 -1.03 17.53 -12.16
C MET A 73 -0.51 16.18 -12.64
N SER A 74 -0.41 15.20 -11.73
CA SER A 74 0.03 13.87 -12.08
C SER A 74 -0.99 13.17 -12.99
N PHE A 75 -2.32 13.38 -12.79
CA PHE A 75 -3.36 12.91 -13.71
C PHE A 75 -3.21 13.50 -15.13
N PHE A 76 -2.99 14.82 -15.25
CA PHE A 76 -2.76 15.46 -16.54
C PHE A 76 -1.52 14.92 -17.24
N ILE A 77 -0.48 14.62 -16.47
CA ILE A 77 0.75 14.06 -17.02
C ILE A 77 0.56 12.64 -17.50
N TYR A 78 -0.18 11.82 -16.77
CA TYR A 78 -0.58 10.52 -17.27
C TYR A 78 -1.39 10.64 -18.56
N ALA A 79 -2.32 11.59 -18.65
CA ALA A 79 -3.10 11.80 -19.86
C ALA A 79 -2.23 12.23 -21.06
N VAL A 80 -1.22 13.08 -20.84
CA VAL A 80 -0.35 13.63 -21.91
C VAL A 80 0.81 12.69 -22.28
N LYS A 81 1.29 11.88 -21.34
CA LYS A 81 2.49 11.04 -21.50
C LYS A 81 2.19 9.56 -21.30
N LYS A 82 0.93 9.14 -21.46
CA LYS A 82 0.48 7.75 -21.27
C LYS A 82 1.43 6.72 -21.89
N ASP A 83 1.92 6.99 -23.11
CA ASP A 83 2.79 6.09 -23.86
C ASP A 83 4.25 6.09 -23.36
N SER A 84 4.67 7.12 -22.61
CA SER A 84 5.96 7.18 -21.90
C SER A 84 5.89 6.56 -20.50
N PHE A 85 4.70 6.20 -20.04
CA PHE A 85 4.43 5.55 -18.76
C PHE A 85 3.97 4.11 -19.00
N SER A 86 4.83 3.27 -19.57
CA SER A 86 4.57 1.82 -19.63
C SER A 86 4.78 1.20 -18.25
N GLU A 87 3.79 1.33 -17.37
CA GLU A 87 3.69 0.40 -16.26
C GLU A 87 3.34 -0.96 -16.86
N PHE A 88 4.32 -1.87 -16.99
CA PHE A 88 4.16 -3.21 -17.56
C PHE A 88 3.23 -4.14 -16.74
N LYS A 89 2.23 -3.59 -16.06
CA LYS A 89 1.31 -4.26 -15.16
C LYS A 89 0.35 -5.15 -15.93
N SER A 90 -0.23 -4.66 -17.02
CA SER A 90 -1.09 -5.47 -17.87
C SER A 90 -0.31 -6.68 -18.41
N GLU A 91 0.91 -6.45 -18.88
CA GLU A 91 1.81 -7.46 -19.41
C GLU A 91 2.22 -8.46 -18.33
N ARG A 92 2.52 -8.02 -17.10
CA ARG A 92 2.79 -8.93 -15.98
C ARG A 92 1.58 -9.76 -15.58
N ILE A 93 0.39 -9.15 -15.58
CA ILE A 93 -0.86 -9.86 -15.31
C ILE A 93 -1.10 -10.90 -16.41
N ASP A 94 -0.85 -10.56 -17.68
CA ASP A 94 -0.98 -11.50 -18.80
C ASP A 94 0.10 -12.59 -18.77
N GLN A 95 1.32 -12.29 -18.36
CA GLN A 95 2.36 -13.29 -18.14
C GLN A 95 2.01 -14.27 -17.01
N LEU A 96 1.46 -13.76 -15.90
CA LEU A 96 0.97 -14.60 -14.82
C LEU A 96 -0.22 -15.45 -15.29
N TYR A 97 -1.14 -14.87 -16.04
CA TYR A 97 -2.27 -15.58 -16.64
C TYR A 97 -1.81 -16.73 -17.54
N ASN A 98 -0.86 -16.47 -18.43
CA ASN A 98 -0.32 -17.48 -19.34
C ASN A 98 0.64 -18.47 -18.65
N SER A 99 0.95 -18.28 -17.36
CA SER A 99 1.84 -19.18 -16.62
C SER A 99 1.08 -20.40 -16.14
N GLN A 100 1.70 -21.58 -16.28
CA GLN A 100 1.18 -22.83 -15.72
C GLN A 100 0.97 -22.72 -14.20
N ALA A 101 1.81 -21.93 -13.52
CA ALA A 101 1.71 -21.69 -12.09
C ALA A 101 0.34 -21.14 -11.68
N LEU A 102 -0.28 -20.22 -12.42
CA LEU A 102 -1.61 -19.73 -12.05
C LEU A 102 -2.66 -20.84 -12.10
N HIS A 103 -2.58 -21.71 -13.11
CA HIS A 103 -3.57 -22.74 -13.35
C HIS A 103 -3.49 -23.92 -12.36
N GLU A 104 -2.30 -24.19 -11.80
CA GLU A 104 -2.07 -25.30 -10.86
C GLU A 104 -2.36 -24.99 -9.38
N HIS A 105 -2.70 -23.74 -9.07
CA HIS A 105 -2.95 -23.32 -7.70
C HIS A 105 -4.44 -23.02 -7.46
N ASP A 106 -4.89 -23.29 -6.23
CA ASP A 106 -6.27 -23.10 -5.81
C ASP A 106 -6.51 -21.70 -5.25
N VAL A 107 -5.47 -21.11 -4.66
CA VAL A 107 -5.50 -19.78 -4.07
C VAL A 107 -4.32 -18.98 -4.58
N LEU A 108 -4.57 -17.73 -4.95
CA LEU A 108 -3.56 -16.75 -5.32
C LEU A 108 -3.66 -15.56 -4.37
N THR A 109 -2.54 -15.13 -3.79
CA THR A 109 -2.43 -13.87 -3.08
C THR A 109 -1.61 -12.88 -3.90
N VAL A 110 -2.06 -11.64 -3.92
CA VAL A 110 -1.45 -10.57 -4.72
C VAL A 110 -1.14 -9.38 -3.82
N GLN A 111 0.10 -8.87 -3.91
CA GLN A 111 0.50 -7.58 -3.36
C GLN A 111 0.69 -6.54 -4.48
N GLU A 112 0.69 -5.27 -4.10
CA GLU A 112 0.88 -4.12 -4.99
C GLU A 112 -0.13 -3.97 -6.14
N LEU A 113 -1.27 -4.64 -6.04
CA LEU A 113 -2.41 -4.46 -6.93
C LEU A 113 -3.22 -3.20 -6.57
N TYR A 114 -2.51 -2.08 -6.49
CA TYR A 114 -3.05 -0.84 -5.97
C TYR A 114 -4.19 -0.30 -6.82
N GLY A 115 -5.29 0.00 -6.15
CA GLY A 115 -6.30 0.93 -6.62
C GLY A 115 -5.97 2.35 -6.14
N SER A 116 -6.35 3.35 -6.92
CA SER A 116 -6.13 4.76 -6.58
C SER A 116 -7.41 5.54 -6.76
N ARG A 117 -7.81 6.35 -5.79
CA ARG A 117 -9.08 7.10 -5.87
C ARG A 117 -9.20 8.00 -7.11
N PHE A 118 -8.10 8.45 -7.68
CA PHE A 118 -8.08 9.44 -8.77
C PHE A 118 -7.66 8.85 -10.12
N TRP A 119 -7.08 7.64 -10.15
CA TRP A 119 -6.45 7.06 -11.34
C TRP A 119 -7.10 5.74 -11.70
N GLY A 120 -8.05 5.75 -12.64
CA GLY A 120 -8.64 4.53 -13.21
C GLY A 120 -8.92 3.46 -12.15
N SER A 121 -9.57 3.85 -11.05
CA SER A 121 -9.23 3.50 -9.66
C SER A 121 -9.15 2.05 -9.26
N ARG A 122 -9.57 1.14 -10.14
CA ARG A 122 -9.55 -0.31 -9.95
C ARG A 122 -9.27 -1.05 -11.24
N TYR A 123 -8.79 -0.38 -12.30
CA TYR A 123 -8.59 -0.98 -13.62
C TYR A 123 -7.77 -2.27 -13.52
N TYR A 124 -6.61 -2.22 -12.87
CA TYR A 124 -5.77 -3.40 -12.69
C TYR A 124 -6.40 -4.44 -11.74
N GLN A 125 -7.17 -4.01 -10.73
CA GLN A 125 -7.92 -4.94 -9.87
C GLN A 125 -9.00 -5.70 -10.67
N THR A 126 -9.75 -4.99 -11.50
CA THR A 126 -10.77 -5.55 -12.40
C THR A 126 -10.13 -6.42 -13.48
N TYR A 127 -9.02 -5.98 -14.08
CA TYR A 127 -8.28 -6.72 -15.09
C TYR A 127 -7.72 -8.03 -14.52
N MET A 128 -7.04 -7.95 -13.38
CA MET A 128 -6.55 -9.11 -12.65
C MET A 128 -7.68 -10.06 -12.25
N LYS A 129 -8.81 -9.52 -11.77
CA LYS A 129 -10.00 -10.32 -11.45
C LYS A 129 -10.54 -11.05 -12.67
N GLY A 130 -10.59 -10.38 -13.83
CA GLY A 130 -10.98 -10.99 -15.11
C GLY A 130 -10.09 -12.18 -15.46
N ARG A 131 -8.77 -11.98 -15.47
CA ARG A 131 -7.80 -13.06 -15.76
C ARG A 131 -7.85 -14.21 -14.74
N CYS A 132 -7.99 -13.90 -13.46
CA CYS A 132 -8.14 -14.93 -12.43
C CYS A 132 -9.43 -15.73 -12.62
N SER A 133 -10.53 -15.06 -12.95
CA SER A 133 -11.81 -15.71 -13.25
C SER A 133 -11.71 -16.61 -14.49
N GLU A 134 -11.05 -16.14 -15.57
CA GLU A 134 -10.77 -16.93 -16.77
C GLU A 134 -9.92 -18.18 -16.44
N ALA A 135 -8.99 -18.07 -15.50
CA ALA A 135 -8.19 -19.18 -15.00
C ALA A 135 -8.94 -20.11 -14.01
N GLY A 136 -10.18 -19.77 -13.64
CA GLY A 136 -11.06 -20.52 -12.73
C GLY A 136 -10.93 -20.17 -11.24
N LEU A 137 -10.23 -19.07 -10.89
CA LEU A 137 -10.22 -18.50 -9.53
C LEU A 137 -11.35 -17.46 -9.40
N GLU A 138 -12.59 -17.94 -9.31
CA GLU A 138 -13.80 -17.11 -9.38
C GLU A 138 -14.06 -16.26 -8.13
N HIS A 139 -13.60 -16.73 -6.97
CA HIS A 139 -13.84 -16.04 -5.70
C HIS A 139 -12.70 -15.07 -5.40
N SER A 140 -13.03 -13.87 -4.93
CA SER A 140 -12.03 -12.85 -4.65
C SER A 140 -12.33 -12.03 -3.40
N ALA A 141 -11.28 -11.63 -2.71
CA ALA A 141 -11.29 -10.66 -1.62
C ALA A 141 -10.23 -9.59 -1.90
N PHE A 142 -10.53 -8.35 -1.55
CA PHE A 142 -9.63 -7.20 -1.71
C PHE A 142 -9.42 -6.53 -0.37
N GLY A 143 -8.26 -5.89 -0.19
CA GLY A 143 -7.95 -5.12 1.00
C GLY A 143 -8.83 -3.88 1.13
N GLU A 144 -8.68 -3.18 2.26
CA GLU A 144 -9.36 -1.90 2.45
C GLU A 144 -8.98 -0.91 1.34
N GLY A 145 -10.00 -0.23 0.81
CA GLY A 145 -9.85 0.84 -0.16
C GLY A 145 -9.10 2.05 0.43
N PRO A 146 -8.73 3.04 -0.42
CA PRO A 146 -7.95 4.17 0.05
C PRO A 146 -8.81 5.04 0.99
N ARG A 147 -8.27 5.44 2.15
CA ARG A 147 -8.93 6.46 3.01
C ARG A 147 -8.92 7.80 2.30
N TRP A 148 -9.75 8.75 2.76
CA TRP A 148 -9.95 10.01 2.06
C TRP A 148 -8.67 10.87 1.90
N TRP A 149 -7.67 10.65 2.75
CA TRP A 149 -6.38 11.34 2.71
C TRP A 149 -5.25 10.55 2.02
N MET A 150 -5.50 9.32 1.56
CA MET A 150 -4.48 8.47 0.94
C MET A 150 -4.65 8.35 -0.58
N LEU A 151 -3.52 8.15 -1.25
CA LEU A 151 -3.45 8.04 -2.72
C LEU A 151 -3.82 6.65 -3.22
N PHE A 152 -3.29 5.62 -2.57
CA PHE A 152 -3.46 4.23 -2.94
C PHE A 152 -4.11 3.46 -1.79
N ASP A 153 -4.83 2.40 -2.16
CA ASP A 153 -5.28 1.40 -1.21
C ASP A 153 -4.13 0.51 -0.72
N SER A 154 -4.46 -0.59 -0.06
CA SER A 154 -3.45 -1.55 0.39
C SER A 154 -2.81 -2.38 -0.73
N GLY A 155 -3.42 -2.42 -1.91
CA GLY A 155 -2.95 -3.22 -3.03
C GLY A 155 -2.98 -4.73 -2.78
N LEU A 156 -3.72 -5.19 -1.78
CA LEU A 156 -3.84 -6.60 -1.43
C LEU A 156 -5.07 -7.22 -2.08
N ALA A 157 -4.90 -8.42 -2.64
CA ALA A 157 -6.00 -9.25 -3.10
C ALA A 157 -5.74 -10.73 -2.80
N ILE A 158 -6.82 -11.48 -2.60
CA ILE A 158 -6.83 -12.95 -2.54
C ILE A 158 -7.83 -13.43 -3.58
N PHE A 159 -7.43 -14.34 -4.44
CA PHE A 159 -8.28 -15.05 -5.41
C PHE A 159 -8.30 -16.53 -5.06
N SER A 160 -9.43 -17.19 -5.27
CA SER A 160 -9.62 -18.60 -4.90
C SER A 160 -10.55 -19.31 -5.89
N ARG A 161 -10.23 -20.56 -6.22
CA ARG A 161 -11.15 -21.49 -6.92
C ARG A 161 -12.31 -21.94 -6.05
N ARG A 162 -12.14 -21.87 -4.72
CA ARG A 162 -13.11 -22.29 -3.72
C ARG A 162 -13.77 -21.08 -3.04
N PRO A 163 -15.01 -21.21 -2.54
CA PRO A 163 -15.73 -20.09 -1.93
C PRO A 163 -14.97 -19.42 -0.80
N ILE A 164 -14.86 -18.08 -0.86
CA ILE A 164 -14.41 -17.27 0.28
C ILE A 164 -15.63 -16.95 1.12
N ILE A 165 -15.71 -17.53 2.32
CA ILE A 165 -16.88 -17.40 3.21
C ILE A 165 -16.76 -16.22 4.18
N LYS A 166 -15.54 -15.77 4.48
CA LYS A 166 -15.25 -14.64 5.37
C LYS A 166 -14.01 -13.93 4.87
N SER A 167 -13.97 -12.60 4.95
CA SER A 167 -12.76 -11.82 4.70
C SER A 167 -12.68 -10.61 5.64
N LYS A 168 -11.46 -10.19 5.96
CA LYS A 168 -11.22 -9.02 6.83
C LYS A 168 -9.85 -8.45 6.56
N ALA A 169 -9.71 -7.13 6.60
CA ALA A 169 -8.42 -6.46 6.49
C ALA A 169 -7.98 -5.89 7.84
N LEU A 170 -6.67 -5.78 8.00
CA LEU A 170 -6.00 -4.99 9.03
C LEU A 170 -5.10 -3.98 8.31
N VAL A 171 -5.39 -2.70 8.44
CA VAL A 171 -4.40 -1.65 8.10
C VAL A 171 -3.49 -1.45 9.30
N PHE A 172 -2.18 -1.61 9.10
CA PHE A 172 -1.20 -1.46 10.16
C PHE A 172 -1.20 -0.03 10.68
N ARG A 173 -1.16 0.12 12.01
CA ARG A 173 -1.12 1.42 12.68
C ARG A 173 0.25 2.06 12.55
N LYS A 174 1.30 1.24 12.64
CA LYS A 174 2.68 1.69 12.55
C LYS A 174 3.13 1.69 11.10
N GLN A 175 3.29 2.89 10.56
CA GLN A 175 3.71 3.13 9.18
C GLN A 175 4.71 4.28 9.17
N SER A 176 5.66 4.23 8.23
CA SER A 176 6.50 5.40 7.96
C SER A 176 5.63 6.57 7.51
N ILE A 177 6.11 7.81 7.65
CA ILE A 177 5.35 8.98 7.18
C ILE A 177 5.05 8.91 5.67
N TRP A 178 5.94 8.27 4.91
CA TRP A 178 5.76 8.05 3.48
C TRP A 178 4.69 6.99 3.19
N ASP A 179 4.72 5.86 3.89
CA ASP A 179 3.65 4.87 3.72
C ASP A 179 2.30 5.47 4.16
N PHE A 180 2.25 6.15 5.31
CA PHE A 180 1.03 6.77 5.83
C PHE A 180 0.33 7.72 4.82
N LEU A 181 1.10 8.46 4.02
CA LEU A 181 0.55 9.41 3.05
C LEU A 181 0.22 8.77 1.69
N PHE A 182 0.99 7.76 1.28
CA PHE A 182 0.93 7.22 -0.07
C PHE A 182 0.23 5.85 -0.15
N VAL A 183 0.51 4.93 0.77
CA VAL A 183 0.14 3.51 0.67
C VAL A 183 -0.30 2.93 2.01
N SER A 184 -1.46 2.28 2.06
CA SER A 184 -1.89 1.56 3.26
C SER A 184 -1.16 0.24 3.43
N ARG A 185 -0.09 0.19 4.22
CA ARG A 185 0.50 -1.09 4.64
C ARG A 185 -0.53 -1.88 5.45
N ALA A 186 -0.75 -3.13 5.08
CA ALA A 186 -1.87 -3.91 5.61
C ALA A 186 -1.63 -5.42 5.55
N SER A 187 -2.53 -6.15 6.18
CA SER A 187 -2.80 -7.57 5.96
C SER A 187 -4.26 -7.77 5.56
N LEU A 188 -4.52 -8.75 4.70
CA LEU A 188 -5.84 -9.18 4.27
C LEU A 188 -6.00 -10.66 4.59
N TYR A 189 -7.10 -10.99 5.26
CA TYR A 189 -7.51 -12.33 5.60
C TYR A 189 -8.68 -12.79 4.72
N ALA A 190 -8.65 -14.06 4.32
CA ALA A 190 -9.78 -14.78 3.75
C ALA A 190 -9.90 -16.18 4.35
N GLN A 191 -11.13 -16.58 4.69
CA GLN A 191 -11.50 -17.96 5.00
C GLN A 191 -12.05 -18.61 3.75
N VAL A 192 -11.38 -19.66 3.28
CA VAL A 192 -11.75 -20.42 2.10
C VAL A 192 -12.35 -21.75 2.53
N ASP A 193 -13.55 -22.07 2.04
CA ASP A 193 -14.21 -23.34 2.33
C ASP A 193 -13.59 -24.48 1.51
N LEU A 194 -13.06 -25.50 2.20
CA LEU A 194 -12.52 -26.70 1.57
C LEU A 194 -13.55 -27.85 1.47
N GLY A 195 -14.77 -27.64 1.99
CA GLY A 195 -15.81 -28.65 2.09
C GLY A 195 -15.69 -29.51 3.36
N GLU A 196 -16.78 -30.22 3.68
CA GLU A 196 -16.86 -31.14 4.83
C GLU A 196 -16.55 -30.45 6.19
N GLY A 197 -16.84 -29.16 6.28
CA GLY A 197 -16.58 -28.35 7.48
C GLY A 197 -15.09 -28.09 7.72
N ARG A 198 -14.25 -28.16 6.68
CA ARG A 198 -12.82 -27.78 6.73
C ARG A 198 -12.62 -26.41 6.10
N SER A 199 -11.78 -25.58 6.71
CA SER A 199 -11.43 -24.25 6.21
C SER A 199 -9.93 -24.08 5.97
N LEU A 200 -9.59 -23.28 4.96
CA LEU A 200 -8.26 -22.72 4.78
C LEU A 200 -8.30 -21.22 5.14
N HIS A 201 -7.55 -20.84 6.15
CA HIS A 201 -7.36 -19.47 6.61
C HIS A 201 -6.12 -18.88 5.93
N VAL A 202 -6.34 -17.97 4.99
CA VAL A 202 -5.29 -17.36 4.18
C VAL A 202 -5.07 -15.93 4.64
N PHE A 203 -3.84 -15.60 5.00
CA PHE A 203 -3.40 -14.24 5.29
C PHE A 203 -2.41 -13.80 4.22
N THR A 204 -2.70 -12.66 3.59
CA THR A 204 -1.76 -11.93 2.74
C THR A 204 -1.34 -10.63 3.40
N LEU A 205 -0.13 -10.16 3.15
CA LEU A 205 0.36 -8.90 3.70
C LEU A 205 1.39 -8.22 2.80
N HIS A 206 1.53 -6.91 3.02
CA HIS A 206 2.61 -6.11 2.47
C HIS A 206 3.08 -5.12 3.55
N THR A 207 4.15 -5.49 4.25
CA THR A 207 4.75 -4.68 5.31
C THR A 207 5.61 -3.54 4.74
N ALA A 208 6.03 -2.64 5.61
CA ALA A 208 6.97 -1.58 5.27
C ALA A 208 8.36 -2.17 4.95
N PRO A 209 9.12 -1.55 4.03
CA PRO A 209 10.52 -1.88 3.80
C PRO A 209 11.35 -1.72 5.07
N SER A 210 12.45 -2.47 5.17
CA SER A 210 13.42 -2.29 6.26
C SER A 210 13.99 -0.87 6.25
N LEU A 211 14.41 -0.37 7.42
CA LEU A 211 15.00 0.96 7.55
C LEU A 211 16.26 1.10 6.69
N ASP A 212 17.08 0.06 6.60
CA ASP A 212 18.28 0.05 5.77
C ASP A 212 17.94 0.19 4.28
N ASP A 213 16.89 -0.49 3.83
CA ASP A 213 16.39 -0.33 2.47
C ASP A 213 15.83 1.06 2.23
N MET A 214 15.12 1.65 3.19
CA MET A 214 14.65 3.03 3.08
C MET A 214 15.81 4.03 3.01
N LYS A 215 16.85 3.86 3.85
CA LYS A 215 18.05 4.70 3.88
C LYS A 215 18.82 4.66 2.57
N LYS A 216 18.94 3.49 1.94
CA LYS A 216 19.55 3.36 0.60
C LYS A 216 18.73 4.06 -0.47
N ARG A 217 17.41 4.14 -0.31
CA ARG A 217 16.48 4.65 -1.33
C ARG A 217 16.19 6.14 -1.21
N THR A 218 16.33 6.74 -0.03
CA THR A 218 16.00 8.15 0.19
C THR A 218 16.93 8.83 1.19
N ALA A 219 17.53 9.95 0.77
CA ALA A 219 18.38 10.79 1.62
C ALA A 219 17.66 11.38 2.84
N LEU A 220 16.32 11.40 2.84
CA LEU A 220 15.53 11.84 3.99
C LEU A 220 15.31 10.71 5.02
N ALA A 221 15.35 9.45 4.61
CA ALA A 221 15.18 8.32 5.53
C ALA A 221 16.40 8.11 6.45
N SER A 222 17.58 8.61 6.07
CA SER A 222 18.75 8.63 6.96
C SER A 222 18.58 9.57 8.15
N LEU A 223 17.65 10.53 8.09
CA LEU A 223 17.34 11.46 9.18
C LEU A 223 16.30 10.91 10.17
N LEU A 224 15.64 9.80 9.82
CA LEU A 224 14.61 9.17 10.63
C LEU A 224 15.20 7.92 11.30
N GLU A 225 15.77 8.08 12.49
CA GLU A 225 16.11 6.93 13.34
C GLU A 225 14.88 6.53 14.17
N GLU A 226 14.23 5.43 13.79
CA GLU A 226 13.24 4.78 14.65
C GLU A 226 13.94 3.79 15.60
N LYS A 227 13.63 3.86 16.90
CA LYS A 227 14.20 2.95 17.92
C LYS A 227 13.80 1.48 17.74
N THR A 228 12.68 1.21 17.07
CA THR A 228 12.21 -0.13 16.74
C THR A 228 11.85 -0.14 15.26
N PRO A 229 12.34 -1.12 14.46
CA PRO A 229 11.98 -1.21 13.05
C PRO A 229 10.46 -1.29 12.87
N THR A 230 9.90 -0.44 12.02
CA THR A 230 8.46 -0.41 11.69
C THR A 230 7.94 -1.80 11.33
N VAL A 231 8.73 -2.58 10.60
CA VAL A 231 8.41 -3.95 10.16
C VAL A 231 8.15 -4.92 11.33
N ARG A 232 8.89 -4.81 12.44
CA ARG A 232 8.68 -5.65 13.63
C ARG A 232 7.41 -5.27 14.37
N GLN A 233 7.07 -3.99 14.40
CA GLN A 233 5.81 -3.54 15.00
C GLN A 233 4.63 -4.09 14.19
N GLN A 234 4.71 -4.04 12.85
CA GLN A 234 3.72 -4.63 11.96
C GLN A 234 3.62 -6.15 12.12
N GLY A 235 4.74 -6.84 12.36
CA GLY A 235 4.73 -8.28 12.70
C GLY A 235 3.94 -8.61 13.97
N ASN A 236 4.09 -7.81 15.03
CA ASN A 236 3.26 -7.95 16.23
C ASN A 236 1.78 -7.64 15.93
N GLU A 237 1.48 -6.59 15.17
CA GLU A 237 0.09 -6.28 14.79
C GLU A 237 -0.55 -7.41 13.96
N LEU A 238 0.23 -8.08 13.09
CA LEU A 238 -0.21 -9.25 12.33
C LEU A 238 -0.54 -10.41 13.27
N ARG A 239 0.34 -10.74 14.23
CA ARG A 239 0.09 -11.81 15.21
C ARG A 239 -1.21 -11.54 15.98
N ASP A 240 -1.37 -10.35 16.54
CA ASP A 240 -2.56 -9.97 17.29
C ASP A 240 -3.83 -9.98 16.40
N PHE A 241 -3.69 -9.76 15.10
CA PHE A 241 -4.79 -9.90 14.15
C PHE A 241 -5.14 -11.35 13.87
N MET A 242 -4.14 -12.21 13.63
CA MET A 242 -4.34 -13.64 13.43
C MET A 242 -4.99 -14.29 14.64
N GLU A 243 -4.51 -14.02 15.85
CA GLU A 243 -5.07 -14.55 17.10
C GLU A 243 -6.56 -14.21 17.24
N ARG A 244 -6.94 -12.95 16.98
CA ARG A 244 -8.35 -12.50 17.04
C ARG A 244 -9.22 -13.09 15.94
N ILE A 245 -8.68 -13.34 14.75
CA ILE A 245 -9.41 -13.97 13.66
C ILE A 245 -9.65 -15.45 13.97
N LEU A 246 -8.62 -16.14 14.42
CA LEU A 246 -8.63 -17.59 14.64
C LEU A 246 -9.32 -17.97 15.95
N SER A 247 -9.41 -17.08 16.94
CA SER A 247 -10.19 -17.35 18.16
C SER A 247 -11.68 -17.61 17.90
N ASP A 248 -12.18 -17.23 16.73
CA ASP A 248 -13.58 -17.36 16.32
C ASP A 248 -13.75 -18.49 15.30
N GLY A 249 -13.90 -19.72 15.80
CA GLY A 249 -14.33 -20.89 15.00
C GLY A 249 -13.24 -21.68 14.29
N TYR A 250 -11.95 -21.46 14.59
CA TYR A 250 -10.85 -22.30 14.11
C TYR A 250 -10.83 -23.67 14.81
N ASP A 251 -10.75 -24.75 14.02
CA ASP A 251 -10.52 -26.12 14.49
C ASP A 251 -9.15 -26.62 14.03
N GLU A 252 -8.17 -26.69 14.93
CA GLU A 252 -6.79 -27.11 14.64
C GLU A 252 -6.66 -28.47 13.94
N ARG A 253 -7.66 -29.35 14.11
CA ARG A 253 -7.66 -30.70 13.53
C ARG A 253 -8.13 -30.71 12.08
N LYS A 254 -8.95 -29.73 11.69
CA LYS A 254 -9.61 -29.66 10.38
C LYS A 254 -9.07 -28.56 9.50
N ASP A 255 -8.75 -27.43 10.12
CA ASP A 255 -8.44 -26.20 9.44
C ASP A 255 -6.94 -26.04 9.22
N LYS A 256 -6.58 -25.26 8.21
CA LYS A 256 -5.20 -24.91 7.90
C LYS A 256 -5.05 -23.41 7.86
N VAL A 257 -3.91 -22.92 8.33
CA VAL A 257 -3.56 -21.50 8.30
C VAL A 257 -2.34 -21.33 7.41
N VAL A 258 -2.40 -20.39 6.49
CA VAL A 258 -1.26 -20.02 5.64
C VAL A 258 -1.10 -18.51 5.65
N VAL A 259 0.11 -18.06 5.94
CA VAL A 259 0.51 -16.66 5.86
C VAL A 259 1.52 -16.53 4.73
N MET A 260 1.25 -15.67 3.77
CA MET A 260 2.11 -15.45 2.62
C MET A 260 2.08 -13.98 2.21
N GLY A 261 3.11 -13.47 1.56
CA GLY A 261 3.08 -12.09 1.11
C GLY A 261 4.46 -11.49 0.97
N ASP A 262 4.49 -10.17 0.79
CA ASP A 262 5.73 -9.42 0.81
C ASP A 262 5.99 -8.89 2.22
N PHE A 263 6.78 -9.66 2.96
CA PHE A 263 7.21 -9.31 4.31
C PHE A 263 8.29 -8.22 4.32
N ASN A 264 8.85 -7.84 3.16
CA ASN A 264 9.95 -6.88 3.04
C ASN A 264 11.12 -7.18 4.01
N VAL A 265 11.36 -8.46 4.28
CA VAL A 265 12.34 -8.97 5.22
C VAL A 265 13.23 -9.97 4.51
N GLU A 266 14.53 -9.71 4.55
CA GLU A 266 15.54 -10.61 4.01
C GLU A 266 15.65 -11.89 4.86
N ALA A 267 15.78 -13.03 4.21
CA ALA A 267 15.86 -14.32 4.89
C ALA A 267 17.09 -14.40 5.81
N GLY A 268 16.95 -15.04 6.96
CA GLY A 268 18.03 -15.22 7.94
C GLY A 268 18.36 -13.97 8.78
N THR A 269 17.67 -12.85 8.58
CA THR A 269 17.82 -11.67 9.44
C THR A 269 17.09 -11.83 10.78
N MET A 270 17.37 -10.93 11.73
CA MET A 270 16.65 -10.91 13.01
C MET A 270 15.14 -10.71 12.86
N ASP A 271 14.71 -9.92 11.88
CA ASP A 271 13.29 -9.73 11.60
C ASP A 271 12.68 -10.97 10.93
N TYR A 272 13.44 -11.73 10.12
CA TYR A 272 12.99 -13.03 9.59
C TYR A 272 12.66 -14.01 10.73
N HIS A 273 13.56 -14.13 11.71
CA HIS A 273 13.32 -14.96 12.89
C HIS A 273 12.19 -14.45 13.79
N HIS A 274 11.81 -13.18 13.68
CA HIS A 274 10.65 -12.66 14.37
C HIS A 274 9.34 -13.12 13.71
N PHE A 275 9.27 -13.11 12.38
CA PHE A 275 8.09 -13.60 11.64
C PHE A 275 7.97 -15.12 11.60
N ALA A 276 9.09 -15.84 11.72
CA ALA A 276 9.10 -17.31 11.68
C ALA A 276 8.62 -17.98 12.99
N LYS A 277 8.39 -17.21 14.06
CA LYS A 277 7.91 -17.68 15.36
C LYS A 277 6.42 -17.49 15.49
#